data_AF-A0A3D2EMM9-F1
#
_entry.id   AF-A0A3D2EMM9-F1
#
_cell.length_a   1.000
_cell.length_b   1.000
_cell.length_c   1.000
_cell.angle_alpha   90.00
_cell.angle_beta   90.00
_cell.angle_gamma   90.00
#
_symmetry.space_group_name_H-M   'P 1'
#
loop_
_entity.id
_entity.type
_entity.pdbx_description
1 polymer ?
#
loop_
_entity_poly.entity_id
_entity_poly.type
_entity_poly.pdbx_seq_one_letter_code
_entity_poly.pdbx_strand_id
1 'polypeptide(L)'
;MFEWISDSRASIALVIIIGLVAAFVWSIRKGLAETRRRAKDEVFGDPERTRGGWYWAVCGVSALMLVWFYYSWGAARAVFPKAANELCQVAKIDEALAPVSAA
;
A
#
# COMPACT_ATOMS: atom_id res chain seq x y z
N MET A 1 -20.05 -16.22 -0.54
CA MET A 1 -18.65 -15.84 -0.88
C MET A 1 -18.41 -14.34 -0.69
N PHE A 2 -19.18 -13.45 -1.31
CA PHE A 2 -19.00 -12.00 -1.15
C PHE A 2 -19.27 -11.47 0.28
N GLU A 3 -20.22 -12.04 1.01
CA GLU A 3 -20.49 -11.68 2.42
C GLU A 3 -19.28 -11.96 3.32
N TRP A 4 -18.65 -13.13 3.17
CA TRP A 4 -17.45 -13.49 3.94
C TRP A 4 -16.28 -12.51 3.69
N ILE A 5 -16.10 -12.06 2.44
CA ILE A 5 -15.10 -11.04 2.09
C ILE A 5 -15.44 -9.70 2.76
N SER A 6 -16.72 -9.33 2.80
CA SER A 6 -17.18 -8.10 3.45
C SER A 6 -16.95 -8.14 4.97
N ASP A 7 -17.19 -9.28 5.61
CA ASP A 7 -17.00 -9.47 7.04
C ASP A 7 -15.52 -9.53 7.42
N SER A 8 -14.71 -10.18 6.57
CA SER A 8 -13.26 -10.36 6.79
C SER A 8 -12.41 -9.22 6.22
N ARG A 9 -13.04 -8.11 5.78
CA ARG A 9 -12.35 -7.00 5.09
C ARG A 9 -11.14 -6.44 5.87
N ALA A 10 -11.24 -6.39 7.20
CA ALA A 10 -10.17 -5.92 8.06
C ALA A 10 -8.95 -6.86 8.00
N SER A 11 -9.21 -8.16 8.17
CA SER A 11 -8.19 -9.21 8.15
C SER A 11 -7.52 -9.31 6.78
N ILE A 12 -8.31 -9.22 5.69
CA ILE A 12 -7.79 -9.25 4.32
C ILE A 12 -6.88 -8.04 4.07
N ALA A 13 -7.31 -6.83 4.44
CA ALA A 13 -6.50 -5.63 4.29
C ALA A 13 -5.19 -5.74 5.09
N LEU A 14 -5.25 -6.24 6.33
CA LEU A 14 -4.07 -6.41 7.16
C LEU A 14 -3.08 -7.42 6.57
N VAL A 15 -3.55 -8.57 6.09
CA VAL A 15 -2.70 -9.58 5.43
C VAL A 15 -2.02 -9.01 4.20
N ILE A 16 -2.74 -8.24 3.38
CA ILE A 16 -2.17 -7.57 2.20
C ILE A 16 -1.10 -6.57 2.62
N ILE A 17 -1.37 -5.71 3.60
CA ILE A 17 -0.41 -4.70 4.08
C ILE A 17 0.86 -5.38 4.62
N ILE A 18 0.72 -6.43 5.45
CA ILE A 18 1.86 -7.18 5.98
C ILE A 18 2.65 -7.84 4.84
N GLY A 19 1.96 -8.44 3.87
CA GLY A 19 2.58 -9.02 2.68
C GLY A 19 3.36 -7.99 1.85
N LEU A 20 2.81 -6.79 1.67
CA LEU A 20 3.48 -5.69 0.98
C LEU A 20 4.70 -5.19 1.74
N VAL A 21 4.65 -5.07 3.07
CA VAL A 21 5.81 -4.72 3.90
C VAL A 21 6.91 -5.77 3.76
N ALA A 22 6.55 -7.06 3.83
CA ALA A 22 7.50 -8.15 3.66
C ALA A 22 8.14 -8.13 2.26
N ALA A 23 7.35 -7.94 1.20
CA ALA A 23 7.82 -7.84 -0.18
C ALA A 23 8.73 -6.61 -0.39
N PHE A 24 8.38 -5.46 0.20
CA PHE A 24 9.18 -4.24 0.16
C PHE A 24 10.57 -4.45 0.79
N VAL A 25 10.62 -4.97 2.02
CA VAL A 25 11.89 -5.23 2.72
C VAL A 25 12.71 -6.29 1.99
N TRP A 26 12.07 -7.36 1.54
CA TRP A 26 12.71 -8.46 0.82
C TRP A 26 13.32 -8.01 -0.51
N SER A 27 12.57 -7.23 -1.30
CA SER A 27 13.00 -6.76 -2.61
C SER A 27 14.19 -5.80 -2.50
N ILE A 28 14.23 -4.93 -1.49
CA ILE A 28 15.41 -4.08 -1.22
C ILE A 28 16.62 -4.94 -0.86
N ARG A 29 16.48 -5.91 0.06
CA ARG A 29 17.59 -6.76 0.49
C ARG A 29 18.16 -7.57 -0.66
N LYS A 30 17.30 -8.20 -1.47
CA LYS A 30 17.71 -9.01 -2.62
C LYS A 30 18.26 -8.14 -3.76
N GLY A 31 17.60 -7.04 -4.08
CA GLY A 31 18.06 -6.09 -5.10
C GLY A 31 19.47 -5.57 -4.80
N LEU A 32 19.71 -5.12 -3.56
CA LEU A 32 21.03 -4.64 -3.13
C LEU A 32 22.09 -5.75 -3.08
N ALA A 33 21.73 -6.98 -2.73
CA ALA A 33 22.67 -8.11 -2.74
C ALA A 33 23.06 -8.48 -4.18
N GLU A 34 22.09 -8.49 -5.09
CA GLU A 34 22.27 -8.85 -6.48
C GLU A 34 23.10 -7.80 -7.23
N THR A 35 22.79 -6.51 -7.04
CA THR A 35 23.58 -5.40 -7.61
C THR A 35 25.03 -5.44 -7.14
N ARG A 36 25.29 -5.81 -5.87
CA ARG A 36 26.65 -5.94 -5.34
C ARG A 36 27.43 -7.10 -5.94
N ARG A 37 26.78 -8.25 -6.18
CA ARG A 37 27.43 -9.43 -6.79
C ARG A 37 27.82 -9.13 -8.24
N ARG A 38 26.90 -8.52 -8.98
CA ARG A 38 27.03 -8.22 -10.42
C ARG A 38 27.93 -7.03 -10.75
N ALA A 39 28.34 -6.25 -9.75
CA ALA A 39 29.14 -5.04 -9.97
C ALA A 39 30.48 -5.29 -10.67
N LYS A 40 31.04 -6.51 -10.57
CA LYS A 40 32.34 -6.87 -11.15
C LYS A 40 32.26 -7.72 -12.42
N ASP A 41 31.14 -8.37 -12.66
CA ASP A 41 31.02 -9.41 -13.70
C ASP A 41 30.40 -8.88 -15.00
N GLU A 42 29.78 -7.70 -14.97
CA GLU A 42 28.97 -7.22 -16.10
C GLU A 42 29.72 -6.20 -16.96
N VAL A 43 29.93 -6.54 -18.23
CA VAL A 43 30.40 -5.65 -19.28
C VAL A 43 29.22 -4.85 -19.84
N PHE A 44 29.44 -3.61 -20.26
CA PHE A 44 28.39 -2.80 -20.91
C PHE A 44 27.76 -3.57 -22.09
N GLY A 45 26.43 -3.73 -22.06
CA GLY A 45 25.67 -4.43 -23.12
C GLY A 45 25.24 -5.85 -22.76
N ASP A 46 25.62 -6.39 -21.59
CA ASP A 46 25.19 -7.72 -21.17
C ASP A 46 23.68 -7.75 -20.82
N PRO A 47 22.86 -8.60 -21.48
CA PRO A 47 21.45 -8.76 -21.12
C PRO A 47 21.24 -9.19 -19.66
N GLU A 48 22.22 -9.85 -19.03
CA GLU A 48 22.10 -10.29 -17.64
C GLU A 48 22.02 -9.12 -16.65
N ARG A 49 22.57 -7.95 -16.99
CA ARG A 49 22.47 -6.73 -16.17
C ARG A 49 21.02 -6.25 -15.98
N THR A 50 20.14 -6.56 -16.93
CA THR A 50 18.72 -6.18 -16.86
C THR A 50 17.88 -7.14 -15.99
N ARG A 51 18.36 -8.36 -15.72
CA ARG A 51 17.59 -9.38 -14.96
C ARG A 51 17.32 -8.98 -13.52
N GLY A 52 18.11 -8.07 -12.93
CA GLY A 52 17.90 -7.58 -11.56
C GLY A 52 16.77 -6.54 -11.42
N GLY A 53 16.25 -6.00 -12.53
CA GLY A 53 15.28 -4.89 -12.52
C GLY A 53 13.96 -5.21 -11.81
N TRP A 54 13.55 -6.48 -11.79
CA TRP A 54 12.27 -6.88 -11.21
C TRP A 54 12.18 -6.66 -9.70
N TYR A 55 13.29 -6.75 -8.96
CA TYR A 55 13.32 -6.44 -7.52
C TYR A 55 12.95 -4.97 -7.29
N TRP A 56 13.40 -4.06 -8.15
CA TRP A 56 13.09 -2.64 -8.06
C TRP A 56 11.64 -2.34 -8.48
N ALA A 57 11.10 -3.09 -9.44
CA ALA A 57 9.68 -3.02 -9.78
C ALA A 57 8.79 -3.44 -8.61
N VAL A 58 9.09 -4.57 -7.95
CA VAL A 58 8.38 -5.03 -6.75
C VAL A 58 8.50 -4.02 -5.60
N CYS A 59 9.70 -3.46 -5.39
CA CYS A 59 9.93 -2.39 -4.41
C CYS A 59 9.02 -1.18 -4.68
N GLY A 60 9.00 -0.67 -5.92
CA GLY A 60 8.19 0.47 -6.32
C GLY A 60 6.69 0.24 -6.16
N VAL A 61 6.18 -0.90 -6.65
CA VAL A 61 4.76 -1.26 -6.52
C VAL A 61 4.38 -1.42 -5.04
N SER A 62 5.22 -2.07 -4.24
CA SER A 62 4.96 -2.24 -2.81
C SER A 62 4.92 -0.90 -2.08
N ALA A 63 5.86 0.01 -2.38
CA ALA A 63 5.89 1.34 -1.79
C ALA A 63 4.65 2.16 -2.13
N LEU A 64 4.26 2.21 -3.42
CA LEU A 64 3.07 2.91 -3.87
C LEU A 64 1.81 2.36 -3.20
N MET A 65 1.70 1.03 -3.09
CA MET A 65 0.55 0.41 -2.44
C MET A 65 0.50 0.64 -0.94
N LEU A 66 1.63 0.60 -0.25
CA LEU A 66 1.68 0.93 1.18
C LEU A 66 1.26 2.38 1.44
N VAL A 67 1.73 3.33 0.63
CA VAL A 67 1.30 4.73 0.71
C VAL A 67 -0.20 4.87 0.43
N TRP A 68 -0.69 4.18 -0.61
CA TRP A 68 -2.12 4.18 -0.93
C TRP A 68 -2.96 3.64 0.23
N PHE A 69 -2.59 2.49 0.80
CA PHE A 69 -3.30 1.90 1.94
C PHE A 69 -3.26 2.79 3.19
N TYR A 70 -2.16 3.52 3.41
CA TYR A 70 -2.04 4.46 4.51
C TYR A 70 -3.05 5.62 4.40
N TYR A 71 -3.24 6.17 3.20
CA TYR A 71 -4.20 7.25 2.96
C TYR A 71 -5.60 6.77 2.57
N SER A 72 -5.83 5.45 2.47
CA SER A 72 -7.10 4.91 2.03
C SER A 72 -8.15 4.97 3.13
N TRP A 73 -9.20 5.76 2.89
CA TRP A 73 -10.41 5.76 3.72
C TRP A 73 -11.02 4.36 3.86
N GLY A 74 -10.99 3.55 2.79
CA GLY A 74 -11.49 2.17 2.81
C GLY A 74 -10.75 1.28 3.81
N ALA A 75 -9.42 1.40 3.88
CA ALA A 75 -8.61 0.64 4.83
C ALA A 75 -8.89 1.08 6.28
N ALA A 76 -9.00 2.39 6.52
CA ALA A 76 -9.34 2.92 7.85
C ALA A 76 -10.71 2.42 8.32
N ARG A 77 -11.74 2.44 7.47
CA ARG A 77 -13.09 1.92 7.79
C ARG A 77 -13.12 0.40 7.99
N ALA A 78 -12.27 -0.33 7.28
CA ALA A 78 -12.16 -1.77 7.45
C ALA A 78 -11.61 -2.12 8.84
N VAL A 79 -10.59 -1.41 9.32
CA VAL A 79 -9.93 -1.68 10.60
C VAL A 79 -10.63 -1.01 11.79
N PHE A 80 -11.12 0.22 11.61
CA PHE A 80 -11.74 1.05 12.67
C PHE A 80 -13.15 1.51 12.28
N PRO A 81 -14.12 0.60 12.16
CA PRO A 81 -15.46 0.93 11.67
C PRO A 81 -16.21 1.91 12.58
N LYS A 82 -16.03 1.82 13.90
CA LYS A 82 -16.68 2.74 14.85
C LYS A 82 -16.14 4.17 14.72
N ALA A 83 -14.82 4.34 14.77
CA ALA A 83 -14.19 5.65 14.64
C ALA A 83 -14.53 6.32 13.29
N ALA A 84 -14.62 5.54 12.22
CA ALA A 84 -15.05 6.03 10.92
C ALA A 84 -16.51 6.54 10.91
N ASN A 85 -17.42 5.86 11.61
CA ASN A 85 -18.80 6.31 11.71
C ASN A 85 -18.91 7.61 12.53
N GLU A 86 -18.17 7.73 13.63
CA GLU A 86 -18.12 8.96 14.43
C GLU A 86 -17.58 10.14 13.60
N LEU A 87 -16.49 9.94 12.85
CA LEU A 87 -15.96 10.96 11.94
C LEU A 87 -16.98 11.39 10.87
N CYS A 88 -17.74 10.43 10.32
CA CYS A 88 -18.81 10.76 9.37
C CYS A 88 -19.95 11.55 10.03
N GLN A 89 -20.28 11.26 11.28
CA GLN A 89 -21.29 12.02 12.03
C GLN A 89 -20.82 13.44 12.33
N VAL A 90 -19.56 13.62 12.73
CA VAL A 90 -18.95 14.95 12.91
C VAL A 90 -19.02 15.75 11.61
N ALA A 91 -18.64 15.14 10.48
CA ALA A 91 -18.72 15.79 9.17
C ALA A 91 -20.17 16.19 8.79
N LYS A 92 -21.17 15.37 9.14
CA LYS A 92 -22.58 15.72 8.91
C LYS A 92 -23.05 16.90 9.76
N ILE A 93 -22.58 17.00 11.00
CA ILE A 93 -22.89 18.13 11.88
C ILE A 93 -22.22 19.39 11.34
N ASP A 94 -20.97 19.30 10.91
CA ASP A 94 -20.22 20.41 10.31
C ASP A 94 -20.90 20.93 9.03
N GLU A 95 -21.33 20.01 8.14
CA GLU A 95 -22.12 20.35 6.95
C GLU A 95 -23.46 21.01 7.30
N ALA A 96 -24.13 20.58 8.37
CA ALA A 96 -25.39 21.17 8.82
C ALA A 96 -25.23 22.54 9.50
N LEU A 97 -24.06 22.79 10.10
CA LEU A 97 -23.70 24.08 10.73
C LEU A 97 -23.05 25.05 9.74
N ALA A 98 -22.55 24.54 8.61
CA ALA A 98 -22.07 25.38 7.52
C ALA A 98 -23.18 26.38 7.19
N PRO A 99 -22.91 27.70 7.27
CA PRO A 99 -23.94 28.69 7.04
C PRO A 99 -24.52 28.44 5.66
N VAL A 100 -25.83 28.23 5.59
CA VAL A 100 -26.58 28.12 4.35
C VAL A 100 -26.48 29.46 3.63
N SER A 101 -25.34 29.69 2.97
CA SER A 101 -25.20 30.65 1.90
C SER A 101 -25.84 30.00 0.69
N ALA A 102 -27.18 30.00 0.66
CA ALA A 102 -27.91 29.87 -0.58
C ALA A 102 -27.52 31.08 -1.45
N ALA A 103 -26.54 30.88 -2.32
CA ALA A 103 -26.33 31.71 -3.50
C ALA A 103 -27.24 31.21 -4.62
#